data_AF-A0A9E4D4R3-F1
#
_entry.id   AF-A0A9E4D4R3-F1
#
_cell.length_a   1.000
_cell.length_b   1.000
_cell.length_c   1.000
_cell.angle_alpha   90.00
_cell.angle_beta   90.00
_cell.angle_gamma   90.00
#
_symmetry.space_group_name_H-M   'P 1'
#
loop_
_entity.id
_entity.type
_entity.pdbx_description
1 polymer ?
#
loop_
_entity_poly.entity_id
_entity_poly.type
_entity_poly.pdbx_seq_one_letter_code
_entity_poly.pdbx_strand_id
1 'polypeptide(L)'
;MIRIVAFLVLSLGLVLASPGAAPAQIRLDLRDVDLRSFIQLVSEQTGRNFLVDPEIQGQVSVYAPVSVTPAAMYEIFLNVLEMNGLT
;
A
#
# COMPACT_ATOMS: atom_id res chain seq x y z
N MET A 1 0.77 -28.20 -43.97
CA MET A 1 1.71 -27.34 -43.21
C MET A 1 1.05 -26.07 -42.63
N ILE A 2 0.05 -25.47 -43.29
CA ILE A 2 -0.67 -24.24 -42.83
C ILE A 2 -1.46 -24.42 -41.51
N ARG A 3 -2.00 -25.61 -41.23
CA ARG A 3 -2.80 -25.88 -40.01
C ARG A 3 -1.99 -25.91 -38.70
N ILE A 4 -0.69 -26.21 -38.78
CA ILE A 4 0.20 -26.30 -37.62
C ILE A 4 0.67 -24.90 -37.19
N VAL A 5 0.92 -24.01 -38.14
CA VAL A 5 1.25 -22.60 -37.87
C VAL A 5 0.06 -21.87 -37.22
N ALA A 6 -1.17 -22.13 -37.68
CA ALA A 6 -2.37 -21.56 -37.07
C ALA A 6 -2.57 -21.99 -35.60
N PHE A 7 -2.19 -23.22 -35.26
CA PHE A 7 -2.28 -23.74 -33.89
C PHE A 7 -1.22 -23.14 -32.97
N LEU A 8 -0.03 -22.84 -33.50
CA LEU A 8 1.09 -22.26 -32.75
C LEU A 8 0.94 -20.75 -32.51
N VAL A 9 0.24 -20.05 -33.40
CA VAL A 9 -0.11 -18.62 -33.22
C VAL A 9 -1.26 -18.46 -32.22
N LEU A 10 -2.19 -19.41 -32.16
CA LEU A 10 -3.32 -19.36 -31.22
C LEU A 10 -2.90 -19.61 -29.77
N SER A 11 -1.88 -20.45 -29.53
CA SER A 11 -1.33 -20.69 -28.19
C SER A 11 -0.44 -19.56 -27.68
N LEU A 12 0.14 -18.74 -28.57
CA LEU A 12 0.96 -17.59 -28.17
C LEU A 12 0.11 -16.36 -27.81
N GLY A 13 -1.15 -16.28 -28.25
CA GLY A 13 -2.06 -15.18 -27.93
C GLY A 13 -2.57 -15.17 -26.49
N LEU A 14 -2.50 -16.29 -25.76
CA LEU A 14 -3.08 -16.43 -24.42
C LEU A 14 -2.09 -16.20 -23.27
N VAL A 15 -0.81 -15.96 -23.56
CA VAL A 15 0.22 -15.76 -22.52
C VAL A 15 0.30 -14.30 -22.03
N LEU A 16 -0.39 -13.35 -22.70
CA LEU A 16 -0.35 -11.92 -22.35
C LEU A 16 -1.48 -11.44 -21.44
N ALA A 17 -2.44 -12.30 -21.07
CA ALA A 17 -3.50 -11.94 -20.14
C ALA A 17 -3.06 -12.20 -18.69
N SER A 18 -2.06 -11.45 -18.22
CA SER A 18 -1.82 -11.35 -16.77
C SER A 18 -3.05 -10.67 -16.15
N PRO A 19 -3.82 -11.34 -15.29
CA PRO A 19 -4.86 -10.66 -14.53
C PRO A 19 -4.13 -9.64 -13.65
N GLY A 20 -4.24 -8.35 -13.98
CA GLY A 20 -3.68 -7.29 -13.16
C GLY A 20 -4.22 -7.47 -11.75
N ALA A 21 -3.33 -7.78 -10.80
CA ALA A 21 -3.69 -7.92 -9.41
C ALA A 21 -4.42 -6.64 -8.98
N ALA A 22 -5.69 -6.77 -8.61
CA ALA A 22 -6.45 -5.63 -8.11
C ALA A 22 -5.65 -5.03 -6.93
N PRO A 23 -5.43 -3.71 -6.91
CA PRO A 23 -4.63 -3.10 -5.86
C PRO A 23 -5.30 -3.40 -4.51
N ALA A 24 -4.52 -3.92 -3.56
CA ALA A 24 -5.00 -4.10 -2.19
C ALA A 24 -5.55 -2.76 -1.69
N GLN A 25 -6.77 -2.78 -1.17
CA GLN A 25 -7.48 -1.60 -0.70
C GLN A 25 -7.65 -1.72 0.81
N ILE A 26 -7.11 -0.76 1.55
CA ILE A 26 -7.06 -0.72 3.01
C ILE A 26 -8.03 0.35 3.47
N ARG A 27 -8.94 0.01 4.39
CA ARG A 27 -9.82 1.00 5.01
C ARG A 27 -9.09 1.67 6.17
N LEU A 28 -8.87 2.98 6.07
CA LEU A 28 -8.13 3.76 7.05
C LEU A 28 -9.07 4.66 7.85
N ASP A 29 -9.43 4.25 9.07
CA ASP A 29 -10.16 5.07 10.04
C ASP A 29 -9.42 4.97 11.37
N LEU A 30 -8.60 5.98 11.67
CA LEU A 30 -7.80 6.07 12.89
C LEU A 30 -8.22 7.31 13.65
N ARG A 31 -8.57 7.13 14.92
CA ARG A 31 -9.02 8.21 15.80
C ARG A 31 -8.26 8.14 17.10
N ASP A 32 -7.54 9.21 17.40
CA ASP A 32 -6.78 9.39 18.63
C ASP A 32 -5.86 8.17 18.91
N VAL A 33 -5.23 7.68 17.84
CA VAL A 33 -4.36 6.51 17.89
C VAL A 33 -2.95 6.96 18.24
N ASP A 34 -2.29 6.22 19.11
CA ASP A 34 -0.88 6.44 19.44
C ASP A 34 0.00 6.41 18.17
N LEU A 35 0.92 7.36 18.05
CA LEU A 35 1.76 7.52 16.86
C LEU A 35 2.64 6.28 16.58
N ARG A 36 3.11 5.57 17.62
CA ARG A 36 3.89 4.32 17.42
C ARG A 36 3.00 3.22 16.88
N SER A 37 1.79 3.11 17.42
CA SER A 37 0.80 2.16 16.92
C SER A 37 0.45 2.43 15.46
N PHE A 38 0.35 3.71 15.06
CA PHE A 38 0.17 4.09 13.68
C PHE A 38 1.37 3.70 12.79
N ILE A 39 2.60 3.98 13.22
CA ILE A 39 3.83 3.58 12.49
C ILE A 39 3.87 2.06 12.28
N GLN A 40 3.53 1.28 13.31
CA GLN A 40 3.48 -0.18 13.23
C GLN A 40 2.43 -0.65 12.21
N LEU A 41 1.23 -0.09 12.24
CA LEU A 41 0.19 -0.42 11.26
C LEU A 41 0.66 -0.14 9.83
N VAL A 42 1.30 1.01 9.60
CA VAL A 42 1.85 1.35 8.28
C VAL A 42 2.94 0.36 7.88
N SER A 43 3.82 -0.06 8.80
CA SER A 43 4.83 -1.10 8.55
C SER A 43 4.20 -2.39 8.04
N GLU A 44 3.18 -2.88 8.74
CA GLU A 44 2.50 -4.14 8.41
C GLU A 44 1.75 -4.06 7.07
N GLN A 45 1.06 -2.95 6.81
CA GLN A 45 0.26 -2.79 5.60
C GLN A 45 1.10 -2.46 4.36
N THR A 46 2.23 -1.78 4.51
CA THR A 46 3.12 -1.40 3.41
C THR A 46 4.29 -2.37 3.22
N GLY A 47 4.55 -3.25 4.19
CA GLY A 47 5.68 -4.18 4.18
C GLY A 47 7.05 -3.49 4.35
N ARG A 48 7.08 -2.30 4.96
CA ARG A 48 8.30 -1.47 5.09
C ARG A 48 8.81 -1.50 6.53
N ASN A 49 10.14 -1.53 6.68
CA ASN A 49 10.78 -1.46 7.98
C ASN A 49 11.05 0.01 8.36
N PHE A 50 10.75 0.37 9.62
CA PHE A 50 10.99 1.71 10.17
C PHE A 50 11.84 1.63 11.44
N LEU A 51 12.77 2.57 11.59
CA LEU A 51 13.44 2.83 12.87
C LEU A 51 12.67 3.96 13.56
N VAL A 52 12.33 3.76 14.84
CA VAL A 52 11.52 4.70 15.62
C VAL A 52 12.28 5.06 16.88
N ASP A 53 12.50 6.36 17.09
CA ASP A 53 13.14 6.86 18.30
C ASP A 53 12.22 6.64 19.52
N PRO A 54 12.73 6.17 20.69
CA PRO A 54 11.94 5.95 21.91
C PRO A 54 11.28 7.21 22.51
N GLU A 55 11.71 8.42 22.12
CA GLU A 55 11.12 9.67 22.58
C GLU A 55 9.88 10.10 21.79
N ILE A 56 9.62 9.49 20.62
CA ILE A 56 8.43 9.79 19.81
C ILE A 56 7.16 9.40 20.59
N GLN A 57 6.36 10.42 20.89
CA GLN A 57 5.11 10.34 21.64
C GLN A 57 4.09 11.27 21.00
N GLY A 58 2.81 10.91 21.08
CA GLY A 58 1.72 11.72 20.53
C GLY A 58 0.57 10.88 20.02
N GLN A 59 -0.53 11.54 19.69
CA GLN A 59 -1.71 10.92 19.11
C GLN A 59 -1.99 11.51 17.73
N VAL A 60 -2.44 10.66 16.82
CA VAL A 60 -2.81 11.04 15.46
C VAL A 60 -4.21 10.56 15.12
N SER A 61 -4.91 11.39 14.36
CA SER A 61 -6.24 11.11 13.86
C SER A 61 -6.22 11.25 12.35
N VAL A 62 -6.53 10.15 11.65
CA VAL A 62 -6.50 10.07 10.18
C VAL A 62 -7.85 9.55 9.71
N TYR A 63 -8.55 10.39 8.95
CA TYR A 63 -9.87 10.09 8.41
C TYR A 63 -9.77 9.88 6.90
N ALA A 64 -9.90 8.63 6.43
CA ALA A 64 -10.02 8.35 5.00
C ALA A 64 -11.46 7.90 4.66
N PRO A 65 -12.21 8.68 3.87
CA PRO A 65 -13.59 8.33 3.51
C PRO A 65 -13.67 7.14 2.52
N VAL A 66 -12.56 6.78 1.88
CA VAL A 66 -12.46 5.70 0.89
C VAL A 66 -11.29 4.78 1.23
N SER A 67 -11.35 3.53 0.76
CA SER A 67 -10.23 2.60 0.89
C SER A 67 -9.02 3.11 0.10
N VAL A 68 -7.85 3.09 0.73
CA VAL A 68 -6.58 3.57 0.18
C VAL A 68 -5.68 2.41 -0.22
N THR A 69 -4.85 2.61 -1.23
CA THR A 69 -3.81 1.63 -1.58
C THR A 69 -2.66 1.69 -0.55
N PRO A 70 -1.84 0.64 -0.41
CA PRO A 70 -0.64 0.69 0.44
C PRO A 70 0.29 1.87 0.09
N ALA A 71 0.40 2.20 -1.20
CA ALA A 71 1.17 3.36 -1.65
C ALA A 71 0.56 4.67 -1.13
N ALA A 72 -0.76 4.86 -1.27
CA ALA A 72 -1.43 6.05 -0.76
C ALA A 72 -1.37 6.16 0.78
N MET A 73 -1.46 5.02 1.49
CA MET A 73 -1.26 4.98 2.94
C MET A 73 0.14 5.46 3.33
N TYR A 74 1.17 5.06 2.58
CA TYR A 74 2.54 5.50 2.82
C TYR A 74 2.70 7.02 2.63
N GLU A 75 2.09 7.60 1.59
CA GLU A 75 2.11 9.05 1.38
C GLU A 75 1.42 9.81 2.52
N ILE A 76 0.26 9.33 2.98
CA ILE A 76 -0.45 9.92 4.13
C ILE A 76 0.43 9.84 5.39
N PHE A 77 1.11 8.72 5.59
CA PHE A 77 2.05 8.54 6.69
C PHE A 77 3.18 9.57 6.67
N LEU A 78 3.81 9.80 5.50
CA LEU A 78 4.86 10.80 5.37
C LEU A 78 4.37 12.21 5.70
N ASN A 79 3.18 12.59 5.23
CA ASN A 79 2.57 13.88 5.54
C ASN A 79 2.33 14.03 7.05
N VAL A 80 1.88 12.98 7.73
CA VAL A 80 1.71 12.99 9.19
C VAL A 80 3.04 13.20 9.90
N LEU A 81 4.12 12.53 9.47
CA LEU A 81 5.45 12.72 10.06
C LEU A 81 5.98 14.15 9.84
N GLU A 82 5.82 14.69 8.63
CA GLU A 82 6.25 16.05 8.28
C GLU A 82 5.52 17.09 9.14
N MET A 83 4.21 16.96 9.31
CA MET A 83 3.42 17.84 10.19
C MET A 83 3.87 17.80 11.65
N ASN A 84 4.45 16.68 12.10
CA ASN A 84 5.00 16.52 13.45
C ASN A 84 6.49 16.85 13.54
N GLY A 85 7.13 17.27 12.44
CA GLY A 85 8.56 17.61 12.40
C GLY A 85 9.49 16.41 12.59
N LEU A 86 9.05 15.21 12.18
CA LEU A 86 9.77 13.95 12.39
C LEU A 86 10.57 13.48 11.15
N THR A 87 10.71 14.31 10.11
CA THR A 87 11.36 14.00 8.83
C THR A 87 12.61 14.81 8.59
#